data_AF-A0A2A9NH46-F1
#
_entry.id   AF-A0A2A9NH46-F1
#
_cell.length_a   1.000
_cell.length_b   1.000
_cell.length_c   1.000
_cell.angle_alpha   90.00
_cell.angle_beta   90.00
_cell.angle_gamma   90.00
#
_symmetry.space_group_name_H-M   'P 1'
#
loop_
_entity.id
_entity.type
_entity.pdbx_description
1 polymer ?
#
loop_
_entity_poly.entity_id
_entity_poly.type
_entity_poly.pdbx_seq_one_letter_code
_entity_poly.pdbx_strand_id
1 'polypeptide(L)' 'QACTPSKCLCNKVQGQFCGNERINPNCRNDHVYECNRSTGKACDYGYRKSCADCGKLKC' A
#
# COMPACT_ATOMS: atom_id res chain seq x y z
N GLN A 1 -11.06 0.37 -9.35
CA GLN A 1 -9.72 0.54 -9.97
C GLN A 1 -9.07 -0.83 -10.09
N ALA A 2 -8.41 -1.12 -11.21
CA ALA A 2 -7.46 -2.24 -11.23
C ALA A 2 -6.17 -1.78 -10.51
N CYS A 3 -5.65 -2.61 -9.62
CA CYS A 3 -4.39 -2.34 -8.93
C CYS A 3 -3.22 -2.88 -9.76
N THR A 4 -2.07 -2.23 -9.66
CA THR A 4 -0.85 -2.64 -10.36
C THR A 4 0.01 -3.52 -9.46
N PRO A 5 0.62 -4.61 -9.99
CA PRO A 5 1.54 -5.43 -9.22
C PRO A 5 2.69 -4.57 -8.68
N SER A 6 2.93 -4.61 -7.37
CA SER A 6 4.03 -3.89 -6.74
C SER A 6 5.05 -4.84 -6.12
N LYS A 7 6.27 -4.33 -5.92
CA LYS A 7 7.32 -4.96 -5.11
C LYS A 7 7.12 -4.73 -3.60
N CYS A 8 6.13 -3.94 -3.23
CA CYS A 8 5.71 -3.74 -1.85
C CYS A 8 5.29 -5.08 -1.23
N LEU A 9 5.98 -5.47 -0.16
CA LEU A 9 5.70 -6.68 0.61
C LEU A 9 4.85 -6.30 1.82
N CYS A 10 3.94 -7.18 2.20
CA CYS A 10 3.04 -7.00 3.33
C CYS A 10 3.05 -8.23 4.26
N ASN A 11 2.46 -8.07 5.44
CA ASN A 11 2.40 -9.08 6.51
C ASN A 11 1.45 -10.25 6.25
N LYS A 12 1.02 -10.47 4.99
CA LYS A 12 0.02 -11.48 4.60
C LYS A 12 -1.36 -11.32 5.27
N VAL A 13 -1.65 -10.16 5.86
CA VAL A 13 -3.00 -9.84 6.36
C VAL A 13 -3.75 -9.13 5.25
N GLN A 14 -4.86 -9.71 4.79
CA GLN A 14 -5.67 -9.10 3.74
C GLN A 14 -6.21 -7.74 4.20
N GLY A 15 -6.03 -6.71 3.37
CA GLY A 15 -6.53 -5.38 3.65
C GLY A 15 -5.78 -4.28 2.92
N GLN A 16 -6.37 -3.09 2.92
CA GLN A 16 -5.75 -1.90 2.36
C GLN A 16 -4.91 -1.16 3.40
N PHE A 17 -3.84 -0.53 2.96
CA PHE A 17 -2.95 0.28 3.79
C PHE A 17 -2.28 1.38 2.95
N CYS A 18 -1.84 2.45 3.60
CA CYS A 18 -0.96 3.43 2.95
C CYS A 18 0.48 2.90 2.96
N GLY A 19 1.21 3.12 1.88
CA GLY A 19 2.62 2.72 1.82
C GLY A 19 3.45 3.43 2.88
N ASN A 20 4.61 2.84 3.18
CA ASN A 20 5.56 3.43 4.11
C ASN A 20 6.99 3.12 3.67
N GLU A 21 7.66 4.09 3.07
CA GLU A 21 9.01 3.92 2.51
C GLU A 21 10.06 3.69 3.62
N ARG A 22 9.76 4.09 4.87
CA ARG A 22 10.64 3.89 6.02
C ARG A 22 10.65 2.44 6.50
N ILE A 23 9.55 1.70 6.27
CA ILE A 23 9.41 0.28 6.61
C ILE A 23 9.79 -0.59 5.41
N ASN A 24 9.32 -0.22 4.23
CA ASN A 24 9.61 -0.91 3.00
C ASN A 24 9.83 0.11 1.87
N PRO A 25 11.04 0.25 1.34
CA PRO A 25 11.35 1.24 0.31
C PRO A 25 10.60 1.02 -1.01
N ASN A 26 9.94 -0.13 -1.18
CA ASN A 26 9.09 -0.40 -2.35
C ASN A 26 7.63 0.07 -2.18
N CYS A 27 7.23 0.56 -1.02
CA CYS A 27 5.88 1.02 -0.71
C CYS A 27 5.86 2.55 -0.56
N ARG A 28 5.44 3.29 -1.58
CA ARG A 28 5.47 4.77 -1.58
C ARG A 28 4.51 5.35 -0.54
N ASN A 29 4.96 6.36 0.21
CA ASN A 29 4.20 6.92 1.34
C ASN A 29 2.83 7.51 0.93
N ASP A 30 2.74 8.00 -0.31
CA ASP A 30 1.58 8.68 -0.87
C ASP A 30 0.63 7.73 -1.63
N HIS A 31 0.94 6.44 -1.69
CA HIS A 31 0.16 5.44 -2.41
C HIS A 31 -0.66 4.54 -1.48
N VAL A 32 -1.78 4.03 -2.00
CA VAL A 32 -2.55 2.94 -1.38
C VAL A 32 -2.11 1.61 -1.92
N TYR A 33 -1.99 0.65 -1.02
CA TYR A 33 -1.71 -0.74 -1.33
C TYR A 33 -2.78 -1.66 -0.76
N GLU A 34 -3.01 -2.79 -1.41
CA GLU A 34 -3.81 -3.89 -0.86
C GLU A 34 -2.95 -5.13 -0.73
N CYS A 35 -2.85 -5.65 0.49
CA CYS A 35 -2.10 -6.86 0.76
C CYS A 35 -2.86 -8.09 0.27
N ASN A 36 -2.20 -8.93 -0.53
CA ASN A 36 -2.70 -10.25 -0.88
C ASN A 36 -2.20 -11.27 0.16
N ARG A 37 -3.11 -11.83 0.96
CA ARG A 37 -2.77 -12.80 2.02
C ARG A 37 -2.05 -14.05 1.52
N SER A 38 -2.33 -14.49 0.29
CA SER A 38 -1.80 -15.74 -0.26
C SER A 38 -0.36 -15.59 -0.70
N THR A 39 0.04 -14.42 -1.20
CA THR A 39 1.39 -14.17 -1.73
C THR A 39 2.28 -13.33 -0.82
N GLY A 40 1.69 -12.54 0.09
CA GLY A 40 2.42 -11.53 0.87
C GLY A 40 2.91 -10.35 0.04
N LYS A 41 2.45 -10.23 -1.22
CA LYS A 41 2.69 -9.07 -2.06
C LYS A 41 1.52 -8.11 -1.95
N ALA A 42 1.82 -6.82 -2.09
CA ALA A 42 0.81 -5.79 -2.13
C ALA A 42 0.57 -5.31 -3.56
N CYS A 43 -0.68 -4.98 -3.85
CA CYS A 43 -1.11 -4.42 -5.12
C CYS A 43 -1.28 -2.90 -4.96
N ASP A 44 -0.66 -2.12 -5.84
CA ASP A 44 -0.64 -0.65 -5.79
C ASP A 44 -1.88 -0.08 -6.48
N TYR A 45 -2.70 0.65 -5.73
CA TYR A 45 -3.88 1.36 -6.22
C TYR A 45 -3.57 2.80 -6.66
N GLY A 46 -2.30 3.22 -6.58
CA GLY A 46 -1.84 4.56 -6.93
C GLY A 46 -1.92 5.56 -5.78
N TYR A 47 -1.63 6.81 -6.13
CA TYR A 47 -1.65 7.96 -5.24
C TYR A 47 -3.01 8.15 -4.56
N ARG A 48 -2.99 8.45 -3.26
CA ARG A 48 -4.16 8.89 -2.51
C ARG A 48 -3.79 10.04 -1.58
N LYS A 49 -4.52 11.14 -1.72
CA LYS A 49 -4.32 12.36 -0.92
C LYS A 49 -4.27 12.09 0.59
N SER A 50 -5.15 11.25 1.12
CA SER A 50 -5.15 10.92 2.56
C SER A 50 -3.88 10.19 3.03
N CYS A 51 -3.27 9.37 2.16
CA CYS A 51 -1.99 8.73 2.47
C CYS A 51 -0.86 9.76 2.46
N ALA A 52 -0.86 10.69 1.49
CA ALA A 52 0.10 11.77 1.43
C ALA A 52 -0.02 12.77 2.60
N ASP A 53 -1.25 13.11 3.00
CA ASP A 53 -1.52 14.14 4.02
C ASP A 53 -1.36 13.61 5.45
N CYS A 54 -1.90 12.42 5.75
CA CYS A 54 -1.93 11.90 7.13
C CYS A 54 -1.47 10.45 7.28
N GLY A 55 -0.97 9.81 6.21
CA GLY A 55 -0.51 8.41 6.25
C GLY A 55 -1.62 7.38 6.50
N LYS A 56 -2.89 7.75 6.27
CA LYS A 56 -4.05 6.88 6.53
C LYS A 56 -4.98 6.82 5.31
N LEU A 57 -5.76 5.74 5.23
CA LEU A 57 -6.77 5.57 4.17
C LEU A 57 -7.87 6.63 4.23
N LYS A 58 -8.13 7.17 5.43
CA LYS A 58 -9.03 8.30 5.65
C LYS A 58 -8.42 9.22 6.70
N CYS A 59 -8.38 10.49 6.33
CA CYS A 59 -8.47 11.64 7.22
C CYS A 59 -9.87 12.23 6.90
#